data_AF-A0ABD4Q502-F1
#
_entry.id   AF-A0ABD4Q502-F1
#
_cell.length_a   1.000
_cell.length_b   1.000
_cell.length_c   1.000
_cell.angle_alpha   90.00
_cell.angle_beta   90.00
_cell.angle_gamma   90.00
#
_symmetry.space_group_name_H-M   'P 1'
#
loop_
_entity.id
_entity.type
_entity.pdbx_description
1 polymer ?
#
loop_
_entity_poly.entity_id
_entity_poly.type
_entity_poly.pdbx_seq_one_letter_code
_entity_poly.pdbx_strand_id
1 'polypeptide(L)' 'MKTGQKIEHTTRILLSCSGGLVNPNQLKAPGLENFKGNYMHSAVWDPSVDFKGKNVVVVGNGCSANQVVPALLNDPQYNV' A
#
# COMPACT_ATOMS: atom_id res chain seq x y z
N MET A 1 17.32 -2.69 3.88
CA MET A 1 18.68 -3.13 4.27
C MET A 1 19.70 -2.40 3.40
N LYS A 2 20.73 -1.76 3.97
CA LYS A 2 21.86 -1.20 3.21
C LYS A 2 23.09 -2.07 3.49
N THR A 3 23.14 -3.26 2.94
CA THR A 3 24.40 -4.00 2.85
C THR A 3 25.01 -3.63 1.51
N GLY A 4 26.08 -2.83 1.49
CA GLY A 4 26.86 -2.53 0.27
C GLY A 4 27.63 -3.72 -0.28
N GLN A 5 27.28 -4.93 0.13
CA GLN A 5 27.90 -6.17 -0.33
C GLN A 5 27.37 -6.52 -1.71
N LYS A 6 28.30 -6.69 -2.64
CA LYS A 6 28.04 -7.30 -3.94
C LYS A 6 28.19 -8.80 -3.80
N ILE A 7 27.19 -9.56 -4.25
CA ILE A 7 27.23 -11.02 -4.32
C ILE A 7 27.04 -11.40 -5.79
N GLU A 8 27.92 -12.27 -6.29
CA GLU A 8 27.87 -12.77 -7.67
C GLU A 8 27.61 -14.28 -7.69
N HIS A 9 26.71 -14.72 -8.57
CA HIS A 9 26.36 -16.12 -8.75
C HIS A 9 26.27 -16.43 -10.25
N THR A 10 26.74 -17.62 -10.64
CA THR A 10 26.63 -18.14 -12.02
C THR A 10 25.70 -19.35 -12.02
N THR A 11 24.75 -19.37 -12.94
CA THR A 11 23.83 -20.49 -13.16
C THR A 11 23.63 -20.72 -14.66
N ARG A 12 23.16 -21.93 -15.03
CA ARG A 12 22.77 -22.23 -16.41
C ARG A 12 21.40 -21.65 -16.77
N ILE A 13 20.49 -21.60 -15.79
CA ILE A 13 19.13 -21.08 -15.94
C ILE A 13 18.80 -20.28 -14.68
N LEU A 14 18.25 -19.08 -14.87
CA LEU A 14 17.77 -18.21 -13.80
C LEU A 14 16.25 -18.05 -13.92
N LEU A 15 15.52 -18.37 -12.85
CA LEU A 15 14.09 -18.13 -12.71
C LEU A 15 13.90 -17.04 -11.65
N SER A 16 13.47 -15.85 -12.08
CA SER A 16 13.21 -14.74 -11.16
C SER A 16 11.76 -14.79 -10.68
N CYS A 17 11.58 -15.04 -9.38
CA CYS A 17 10.27 -15.03 -8.70
C CYS A 17 10.11 -13.81 -7.78
N SER A 18 10.81 -12.71 -8.07
CA SER A 18 10.84 -11.52 -7.20
C SER A 18 9.50 -10.78 -7.10
N GLY A 19 8.54 -11.10 -7.96
CA GLY A 19 7.24 -10.43 -8.03
C GLY A 19 7.29 -9.06 -8.70
N GLY A 20 6.17 -8.63 -9.30
CA GLY A 20 6.06 -7.35 -10.01
C GLY A 20 5.40 -6.22 -9.21
N LEU A 21 4.71 -6.54 -8.10
CA LEU A 21 3.86 -5.63 -7.34
C LEU A 21 4.34 -5.45 -5.90
N VAL A 22 5.67 -5.40 -5.71
CA VAL A 22 6.30 -5.35 -4.37
C VAL A 22 6.68 -3.95 -3.91
N ASN A 23 6.80 -3.00 -4.83
CA ASN A 23 7.13 -1.60 -4.53
C ASN A 23 5.86 -0.74 -4.68
N PRO A 24 5.31 -0.19 -3.58
CA PRO A 24 4.15 0.68 -3.64
C PRO A 24 4.41 1.92 -4.50
N ASN A 25 3.50 2.23 -5.42
CA ASN A 25 3.56 3.49 -6.16
C ASN A 25 2.89 4.59 -5.34
N GLN A 26 3.71 5.37 -4.63
CA GLN A 26 3.23 6.42 -3.74
C GLN A 26 2.43 7.49 -4.49
N LEU A 27 1.35 7.97 -3.86
CA LEU A 27 0.53 9.04 -4.43
C LEU A 27 1.35 10.33 -4.55
N LYS A 28 1.41 10.88 -5.76
CA LYS A 28 1.98 12.20 -6.02
C LYS A 28 0.83 13.16 -6.34
N ALA A 29 0.38 13.87 -5.32
CA ALA A 29 -0.69 14.88 -5.46
C ALA A 29 -0.21 16.21 -4.88
N PRO A 30 -0.47 17.36 -5.54
CA PRO A 30 -0.16 18.67 -4.99
C PRO A 30 -0.83 18.87 -3.63
N GLY A 31 -0.06 19.29 -2.62
CA GLY A 31 -0.58 19.59 -1.28
C GLY A 31 -0.76 18.36 -0.38
N LEU A 32 -0.39 17.16 -0.82
CA LEU A 32 -0.47 15.94 0.00
C LEU A 32 0.33 16.07 1.30
N GLU A 33 1.48 16.75 1.24
CA GLU A 33 2.33 17.05 2.39
C GLU A 33 1.66 17.96 3.43
N ASN A 34 0.65 18.72 3.02
CA ASN A 34 -0.11 19.61 3.91
C ASN A 34 -1.39 18.95 4.45
N PHE A 35 -1.76 17.77 3.94
CA PHE A 35 -2.91 17.03 4.41
C PHE A 35 -2.75 16.66 5.89
N LYS A 36 -3.75 16.97 6.70
CA LYS A 36 -3.71 16.76 8.16
C LYS A 36 -4.35 15.44 8.60
N GLY A 37 -4.96 14.70 7.66
CA GLY A 37 -5.49 13.38 7.92
C GLY A 37 -4.44 12.29 7.74
N ASN A 38 -4.82 11.06 8.06
CA ASN A 38 -3.96 9.89 7.84
C ASN A 38 -3.89 9.56 6.34
N TYR A 39 -2.67 9.27 5.86
CA TYR A 39 -2.41 8.80 4.50
C TYR A 39 -1.65 7.48 4.58
N MET A 40 -2.12 6.47 3.84
CA MET A 40 -1.44 5.19 3.69
C MET A 40 -1.69 4.61 2.29
N HIS A 41 -0.76 3.78 1.82
CA HIS A 41 -0.94 2.98 0.61
C HIS A 41 -1.44 1.58 0.99
N SER A 42 -2.31 0.96 0.20
CA SER A 42 -2.90 -0.37 0.51
C SER A 42 -1.86 -1.47 0.77
N ALA A 43 -0.75 -1.46 0.04
CA ALA A 43 0.41 -2.34 0.24
C ALA A 43 1.23 -2.09 1.53
N VAL A 44 1.00 -0.98 2.25
CA VAL A 44 1.69 -0.61 3.50
C VAL A 44 0.64 -0.16 4.52
N TRP A 45 -0.31 -1.06 4.81
CA TRP A 45 -1.44 -0.78 5.68
C TRP A 45 -0.98 -0.44 7.10
N ASP A 46 -1.54 0.63 7.67
CA ASP A 46 -1.31 1.02 9.06
C ASP A 46 -2.57 0.68 9.89
N PRO A 47 -2.54 -0.38 10.72
CA PRO A 47 -3.69 -0.79 11.52
C PRO A 47 -3.97 0.15 12.70
N SER A 48 -3.11 1.13 12.98
CA SER A 48 -3.32 2.11 14.06
C SER A 48 -4.28 3.24 13.71
N VAL A 49 -4.64 3.38 12.42
CA VAL A 49 -5.57 4.40 11.96
C VAL A 49 -7.00 4.07 12.37
N ASP A 50 -7.61 4.96 13.14
CA ASP A 50 -9.02 4.90 13.48
C ASP A 50 -9.89 5.49 12.36
N PHE A 51 -10.74 4.64 11.81
CA PHE A 51 -11.64 4.96 10.71
C PHE A 51 -13.04 5.38 11.18
N LYS A 52 -13.36 5.22 12.48
CA LYS A 52 -14.72 5.40 12.98
C LYS A 52 -15.24 6.81 12.76
N GLY A 53 -16.34 6.92 12.00
CA GLY A 53 -16.99 8.19 11.68
C GLY A 53 -16.10 9.16 10.91
N LYS A 54 -15.11 8.65 10.17
CA LYS A 54 -14.22 9.43 9.32
C LYS A 54 -14.70 9.39 7.87
N ASN A 55 -14.59 10.52 7.19
CA ASN A 55 -14.68 10.54 5.74
C ASN A 55 -13.41 9.95 5.13
N VAL A 56 -13.54 8.82 4.43
CA VAL A 56 -12.42 8.13 3.78
C VAL A 56 -12.46 8.33 2.28
N VAL A 57 -11.31 8.65 1.70
CA VAL A 57 -11.13 8.76 0.24
C VAL A 57 -10.19 7.65 -0.21
N VAL A 58 -10.64 6.83 -1.16
CA VAL A 58 -9.82 5.81 -1.81
C VAL A 58 -9.40 6.31 -3.18
N VAL A 59 -8.09 6.42 -3.41
CA VAL A 59 -7.53 6.86 -4.69
C VAL A 59 -7.07 5.64 -5.49
N GLY A 60 -7.75 5.37 -6.61
CA GLY A 60 -7.49 4.24 -7.51
C GLY A 60 -8.72 3.36 -7.72
N ASN A 61 -8.75 2.63 -8.84
CA ASN A 61 -9.88 1.78 -9.26
C ASN A 61 -9.44 0.35 -9.65
N GLY A 62 -8.25 -0.06 -9.21
CA GLY A 62 -7.72 -1.41 -9.45
C GLY A 62 -8.24 -2.43 -8.42
N CYS A 63 -7.70 -3.65 -8.49
CA CYS A 63 -8.11 -4.77 -7.62
C CYS A 63 -8.04 -4.43 -6.12
N SER A 64 -6.99 -3.72 -5.69
CA SER A 64 -6.85 -3.29 -4.30
C SER A 64 -8.01 -2.40 -3.85
N ALA A 65 -8.42 -1.42 -4.66
CA ALA A 65 -9.54 -0.54 -4.31
C ALA A 65 -10.86 -1.32 -4.24
N ASN A 66 -11.11 -2.21 -5.22
CA ASN A 66 -12.30 -3.04 -5.25
C ASN A 66 -12.43 -3.99 -4.05
N GLN A 67 -11.32 -4.35 -3.38
CA GLN A 67 -11.34 -5.19 -2.19
C GLN A 67 -11.32 -4.38 -0.89
N VAL A 68 -10.58 -3.27 -0.85
CA VAL A 68 -10.48 -2.39 0.33
C VAL A 68 -11.80 -1.66 0.61
N VAL A 69 -12.46 -1.11 -0.40
CA VAL A 69 -13.73 -0.37 -0.23
C VAL A 69 -14.81 -1.24 0.44
N PRO A 70 -15.14 -2.45 -0.04
CA PRO A 70 -16.13 -3.28 0.64
C PRO A 70 -15.65 -3.76 2.02
N ALA A 71 -14.34 -3.96 2.25
CA ALA A 71 -13.84 -4.31 3.57
C ALA A 71 -14.05 -3.17 4.58
N LEU A 72 -13.75 -1.92 4.19
CA LEU A 72 -13.98 -0.74 5.03
C LEU A 72 -15.46 -0.57 5.41
N LEU A 73 -16.38 -0.80 4.45
CA LEU A 73 -17.82 -0.61 4.66
C LEU A 73 -18.48 -1.73 5.49
N ASN A 74 -17.98 -2.96 5.40
CA ASN A 74 -18.66 -4.14 5.97
C ASN A 74 -17.99 -4.70 7.21
N ASP A 75 -16.73 -4.36 7.50
CA ASP A 75 -16.07 -4.79 8.72
C ASP A 75 -16.49 -3.87 9.90
N PRO A 76 -17.13 -4.43 10.95
CA PRO A 76 -17.55 -3.64 12.12
C PRO A 76 -16.39 -2.93 12.82
N GLN A 77 -15.15 -3.39 12.62
CA GLN A 77 -13.96 -2.75 13.17
C GLN A 77 -13.75 -1.33 12.63
N TYR A 78 -14.03 -1.10 11.34
CA TYR A 78 -13.69 0.17 10.70
C TYR A 78 -14.80 1.20 10.82
N ASN A 79 -16.08 0.79 10.73
CA ASN A 79 -17.27 1.62 10.92
C ASN A 79 -17.10 3.08 10.41
N VAL A 80 -16.69 3.16 9.14
CA VAL A 80 -16.51 4.43 8.40
C VAL A 80 -17.82 5.19 8.28
#